data_AF-A0A317NUL6-F1
#
_entry.id   AF-A0A317NUL6-F1
#
_cell.length_a   1.000
_cell.length_b   1.000
_cell.length_c   1.000
_cell.angle_alpha   90.00
_cell.angle_beta   90.00
_cell.angle_gamma   90.00
#
_symmetry.space_group_name_H-M   'P 1'
#
loop_
_entity.id
_entity.type
_entity.pdbx_description
1 polymer ?
#
loop_
_entity_poly.entity_id
_entity_poly.type
_entity_poly.pdbx_seq_one_letter_code
_entity_poly.pdbx_strand_id
1 'polypeptide(L)'
;MTTKSQRVEVRLDKERQTQLQAAADAVNETLSEFIRAAAFDRADRILALSSRTLMPAEQFDAMMASLDAPDEAPALAKAAAKPRVFVRR
;
A
#
# COMPACT_ATOMS: atom_id res chain seq x y z
N MET A 1 8.87 1.84 25.74
CA MET A 1 8.33 3.04 25.05
C MET A 1 6.82 2.95 25.09
N THR A 2 6.16 3.74 25.93
CA THR A 2 4.69 3.71 26.08
C THR A 2 4.08 4.39 24.85
N THR A 3 3.53 3.61 23.93
CA THR A 3 2.86 4.13 22.73
C THR A 3 1.64 4.94 23.18
N LYS A 4 1.72 6.27 23.05
CA LYS A 4 0.63 7.18 23.38
C LYS A 4 -0.53 6.95 22.41
N SER A 5 -1.65 6.44 22.90
CA SER A 5 -2.87 6.26 22.09
C SER A 5 -3.42 7.63 21.67
N GLN A 6 -3.78 7.78 20.40
CA GLN A 6 -4.51 8.94 19.90
C GLN A 6 -5.95 8.53 19.55
N ARG A 7 -6.93 9.34 19.95
CA ARG A 7 -8.35 9.09 19.68
C ARG A 7 -8.78 9.80 18.39
N VAL A 8 -9.49 9.08 17.53
CA VAL A 8 -10.14 9.62 16.34
C VAL A 8 -11.65 9.57 16.57
N GLU A 9 -12.35 10.68 16.36
CA GLU A 9 -13.80 10.78 16.46
C GLU A 9 -14.40 11.00 15.08
N VAL A 10 -15.44 10.21 14.75
CA VAL A 10 -16.13 10.27 13.46
C VAL A 10 -17.62 10.46 13.72
N ARG A 11 -18.21 11.46 13.07
CA ARG A 11 -19.66 11.70 13.12
C ARG A 11 -20.35 10.87 12.05
N LEU A 12 -21.41 10.17 12.44
CA LEU A 12 -22.22 9.33 11.57
C LEU A 12 -23.70 9.74 11.76
N ASP A 13 -24.47 9.70 10.68
CA ASP A 13 -25.93 9.69 10.82
C ASP A 13 -26.41 8.31 11.27
N LYS A 14 -27.67 8.24 11.68
CA LYS A 14 -28.28 7.03 12.26
C LYS A 14 -28.31 5.86 11.27
N GLU A 15 -28.55 6.15 9.99
CA GLU A 15 -28.63 5.13 8.95
C GLU A 15 -27.26 4.47 8.72
N ARG A 16 -26.21 5.28 8.53
CA ARG A 16 -24.84 4.79 8.37
C ARG A 16 -24.33 4.08 9.61
N GLN A 17 -24.66 4.57 10.81
CA GLN A 17 -24.29 3.87 12.05
C GLN A 17 -24.93 2.48 12.12
N THR A 18 -26.21 2.37 11.75
CA THR A 18 -26.94 1.09 11.75
C THR A 18 -26.32 0.11 10.75
N GLN A 19 -25.99 0.59 9.56
CA GLN A 19 -25.33 -0.21 8.53
C GLN A 19 -23.96 -0.74 9.00
N LEU A 20 -23.12 0.14 9.59
CA LEU A 20 -21.81 -0.27 10.10
C LEU A 20 -21.92 -1.23 11.29
N GLN A 21 -22.91 -1.06 12.16
CA GLN A 21 -23.15 -1.97 13.27
C GLN A 21 -23.53 -3.36 12.75
N ALA A 22 -24.45 -3.46 11.79
CA ALA A 22 -24.84 -4.75 11.20
C ALA A 22 -23.66 -5.45 10.51
N ALA A 23 -22.76 -4.69 9.86
CA ALA A 23 -21.56 -5.24 9.26
C ALA A 23 -20.56 -5.76 10.31
N ALA A 24 -20.35 -5.02 11.40
CA ALA A 24 -19.50 -5.44 12.51
C ALA A 24 -20.04 -6.71 13.20
N ASP A 25 -21.36 -6.76 13.41
CA ASP A 25 -22.04 -7.93 13.98
C ASP A 25 -21.88 -9.17 13.08
N ALA A 26 -21.98 -8.99 11.76
CA ALA A 26 -21.81 -10.09 10.79
C ALA A 26 -20.41 -10.72 10.81
N VAL A 27 -19.38 -9.96 11.23
CA VAL A 27 -18.00 -10.45 11.37
C VAL A 27 -17.62 -10.74 12.83
N ASN A 28 -18.56 -10.64 13.77
CA ASN A 28 -18.33 -10.82 15.22
C ASN A 28 -17.27 -9.88 15.82
N GLU A 29 -17.25 -8.63 15.37
CA GLU A 29 -16.34 -7.60 15.87
C GLU A 29 -17.11 -6.45 16.54
N THR A 30 -16.44 -5.71 17.42
CA THR A 30 -17.00 -4.45 17.91
C THR A 30 -17.01 -3.42 16.78
N LEU A 31 -17.99 -2.51 16.76
CA LEU A 31 -18.07 -1.42 15.77
C LEU A 31 -16.77 -0.61 15.67
N SER A 32 -16.12 -0.34 16.80
CA SER A 32 -14.85 0.38 16.82
C SER A 32 -13.72 -0.38 16.15
N GLU A 33 -13.63 -1.70 16.36
CA GLU A 33 -12.61 -2.54 15.72
C GLU A 33 -12.87 -2.67 14.21
N PHE A 34 -14.12 -2.90 13.83
CA PHE A 34 -14.52 -2.96 12.42
C PHE A 34 -14.13 -1.68 11.65
N ILE A 35 -14.47 -0.50 12.20
CA ILE A 35 -14.11 0.79 11.60
C ILE A 35 -12.58 0.98 11.55
N ARG A 36 -11.87 0.61 12.62
CA ARG A 36 -10.41 0.71 12.69
C ARG A 36 -9.76 -0.15 11.61
N ALA A 37 -10.15 -1.41 11.49
CA ALA A 37 -9.63 -2.35 10.50
C ALA A 37 -9.92 -1.86 9.07
N ALA A 38 -11.16 -1.44 8.78
CA ALA A 38 -11.53 -0.92 7.47
C ALA A 38 -10.75 0.35 7.10
N ALA A 39 -10.50 1.25 8.05
CA ALA A 39 -9.71 2.46 7.82
C ALA A 39 -8.24 2.13 7.51
N PHE A 40 -7.64 1.19 8.24
CA PHE A 40 -6.26 0.75 7.97
C PHE A 40 -6.14 0.00 6.65
N ASP A 41 -7.05 -0.93 6.32
CA ASP A 41 -7.04 -1.62 5.02
C ASP A 41 -7.19 -0.62 3.86
N ARG A 42 -8.03 0.40 4.01
CA ARG A 42 -8.13 1.47 3.00
C ARG A 42 -6.85 2.30 2.91
N ALA A 43 -6.24 2.66 4.04
CA ALA A 43 -4.99 3.39 4.07
C ALA A 43 -3.86 2.58 3.42
N ASP A 44 -3.76 1.30 3.75
CA ASP A 44 -2.79 0.38 3.17
C ASP A 44 -2.99 0.27 1.66
N ARG A 45 -4.22 0.15 1.15
CA ARG A 45 -4.44 0.13 -0.30
C ARG A 45 -3.99 1.43 -1.00
N ILE A 46 -4.20 2.58 -0.36
CA ILE A 46 -3.81 3.88 -0.92
C ILE A 46 -2.28 4.07 -0.87
N LEU A 47 -1.65 3.72 0.25
CA LEU A 47 -0.21 3.89 0.47
C LEU A 47 0.62 2.77 -0.17
N ALA A 48 0.09 1.55 -0.26
CA ALA A 48 0.71 0.45 -0.97
C ALA A 48 0.79 0.75 -2.46
N LEU A 49 -0.20 1.39 -3.08
CA LEU A 49 -0.11 1.76 -4.50
C LEU A 49 1.06 2.71 -4.82
N SER A 50 1.56 3.49 -3.85
CA SER A 50 2.72 4.37 -4.08
C SER A 50 4.06 3.78 -3.67
N SER A 51 4.09 2.76 -2.80
CA SER A 51 5.31 2.23 -2.19
C SER A 51 5.52 0.71 -2.34
N ARG A 52 4.52 -0.02 -2.82
CA ARG A 52 4.54 -1.48 -2.96
C ARG A 52 3.99 -1.90 -4.32
N THR A 53 4.78 -2.66 -5.06
CA THR A 53 4.36 -3.30 -6.30
C THR A 53 3.81 -4.69 -5.97
N LEU A 54 2.52 -4.92 -6.21
CA LEU A 54 1.93 -6.26 -6.12
C LEU A 54 2.18 -6.99 -7.45
N MET A 55 2.73 -8.20 -7.38
CA MET A 55 2.96 -9.07 -8.53
C MET A 55 2.75 -10.54 -8.17
N PRO A 56 2.45 -11.42 -9.15
CA PRO A 56 2.41 -12.87 -8.93
C PRO A 56 3.75 -13.42 -8.40
N ALA A 57 3.71 -14.50 -7.62
CA ALA A 57 4.91 -15.10 -7.02
C ALA A 57 5.97 -15.48 -8.08
N GLU A 58 5.54 -16.09 -9.19
CA GLU A 58 6.45 -16.45 -10.29
C GLU A 58 7.17 -15.23 -10.89
N GLN A 59 6.49 -14.08 -10.98
CA GLN A 59 7.09 -12.84 -11.46
C GLN A 59 8.07 -12.26 -10.43
N PHE A 60 7.75 -12.37 -9.14
CA PHE A 60 8.65 -11.97 -8.07
C PHE A 60 9.94 -12.80 -8.09
N ASP A 61 9.84 -14.12 -8.22
CA ASP A 61 11.00 -15.01 -8.24
C ASP A 61 11.89 -14.73 -9.47
N ALA A 62 11.28 -14.51 -10.64
CA ALA A 62 12.02 -14.12 -11.85
C ALA A 62 12.73 -12.77 -11.69
N MET A 63 12.05 -11.78 -11.07
CA MET A 63 12.65 -10.47 -10.77
C MET A 63 13.82 -10.64 -9.80
N MET A 64 13.66 -11.39 -8.72
CA MET A 64 14.73 -11.62 -7.74
C MET A 64 15.95 -12.29 -8.38
N ALA A 65 15.74 -13.30 -9.22
CA ALA A 65 16.84 -13.96 -9.95
C ALA A 65 17.60 -13.01 -10.89
N SER A 66 16.89 -12.07 -11.53
CA SER A 66 17.51 -11.06 -12.42
C SER A 66 18.38 -10.03 -11.69
N LEU A 67 18.25 -9.91 -10.36
CA LEU A 67 19.12 -9.04 -9.56
C LEU A 67 20.50 -9.66 -9.31
N ASP A 68 20.58 -10.99 -9.24
CA ASP A 68 21.84 -11.72 -9.04
C ASP A 68 22.66 -11.81 -10.33
N ALA A 69 21.99 -11.99 -11.47
CA ALA A 69 22.60 -12.04 -12.79
C ALA A 69 21.90 -11.03 -13.72
N PRO A 70 22.54 -9.88 -13.99
CA PRO A 70 21.94 -8.88 -14.88
C PRO A 70 21.99 -9.35 -16.33
N ASP A 71 20.90 -9.12 -17.06
CA ASP A 71 20.86 -9.31 -18.50
C ASP A 71 21.62 -8.22 -19.26
N GLU A 72 22.04 -8.53 -20.48
CA GLU A 72 22.60 -7.52 -21.37
C GLU A 72 21.54 -6.49 -21.77
N ALA A 73 21.83 -5.21 -21.50
CA ALA A 73 20.94 -4.10 -21.84
C ALA A 73 21.62 -3.07 -22.76
N PRO A 74 21.93 -3.43 -24.03
CA PRO A 74 22.69 -2.56 -24.94
C PRO A 74 21.98 -1.23 -25.25
N ALA A 75 20.65 -1.22 -25.27
CA ALA A 75 19.87 0.00 -25.45
C ALA A 75 20.01 0.96 -24.25
N LEU A 76 20.00 0.43 -23.02
CA LEU A 76 20.23 1.20 -21.80
C LEU A 76 21.66 1.74 -21.75
N ALA A 77 22.66 0.93 -22.12
CA ALA A 77 24.05 1.37 -22.21
C ALA A 77 24.23 2.54 -23.20
N LYS A 78 23.63 2.43 -24.40
CA LYS A 78 23.63 3.50 -25.40
C LYS A 78 22.94 4.77 -24.89
N ALA A 79 21.85 4.64 -24.14
CA ALA A 79 21.14 5.77 -23.57
C ALA A 79 21.95 6.46 -22.46
N ALA A 80 22.58 5.70 -21.57
CA ALA A 80 23.42 6.20 -20.49
C ALA A 80 24.67 6.95 -20.99
N ALA A 81 25.21 6.57 -22.16
CA ALA A 81 26.33 7.25 -22.79
C ALA A 81 25.98 8.62 -23.40
N LYS A 82 24.69 8.96 -23.54
CA LYS A 82 24.29 10.25 -24.10
C LYS A 82 24.55 11.39 -23.10
N PRO A 83 24.95 12.58 -23.57
CA PRO A 83 25.12 13.73 -22.69
C PRO A 83 23.81 14.06 -21.96
N ARG A 84 23.93 14.35 -20.65
CA ARG A 84 22.79 14.71 -19.80
C ARG A 84 22.20 16.04 -20.27
N VAL A 85 20.94 16.00 -20.72
CA VAL A 85 20.20 17.21 -21.10
C VAL A 85 19.80 18.05 -19.88
N PHE A 86 19.62 17.41 -18.72
CA PHE A 86 19.24 18.06 -17.47
C PHE A 86 20.27 17.78 -16.37
N VAL A 87 20.81 18.86 -15.81
CA VAL A 87 21.73 18.83 -14.66
C VAL A 87 20.94 19.29 -13.44
N ARG A 88 20.93 18.47 -12.37
CA ARG A 88 20.31 18.86 -11.10
C ARG A 88 21.20 19.91 -10.44
N ARG A 89 20.68 21.12 -10.22
CA ARG A 89 21.32 22.15 -9.41
C ARG A 89 21.32 21.77 -7.94
#